data_AF-A0A9X3EJM1-F1
#
_entry.id   AF-A0A9X3EJM1-F1
#
_cell.length_a   1.000
_cell.length_b   1.000
_cell.length_c   1.000
_cell.angle_alpha   90.00
_cell.angle_beta   90.00
_cell.angle_gamma   90.00
#
_symmetry.space_group_name_H-M   'P 1'
#
loop_
_entity.id
_entity.type
_entity.pdbx_description
1 polymer ?
#
loop_
_entity_poly.entity_id
_entity_poly.type
_entity_poly.pdbx_seq_one_letter_code
_entity_poly.pdbx_strand_id
1 'polypeptide(L)'
;MENMNIRQAIETIWELIEALEQAYWEASEMEHKDRVFNVLQILNREYMELLKLSVQDHHFDYEVITAAPGHLLPVLRDLSKHSNAVCRRLSTREQLEERLVVYIRAVADDPH
;
A
#
# COMPACT_ATOMS: atom_id res chain seq x y z
N MET A 1 4.34 6.27 19.79
CA MET A 1 4.74 5.46 18.62
C MET A 1 5.28 6.46 17.61
N GLU A 2 6.44 6.19 17.04
CA GLU A 2 7.09 7.11 16.10
C GLU A 2 6.33 7.03 14.77
N ASN A 3 5.94 8.17 14.22
CA ASN A 3 5.29 8.22 12.91
C ASN A 3 6.25 7.67 11.85
N MET A 4 5.71 6.98 10.85
CA MET A 4 6.50 6.55 9.70
C MET A 4 7.09 7.80 9.03
N ASN A 5 8.40 7.84 8.80
CA ASN A 5 8.99 8.94 8.04
C ASN A 5 8.88 8.69 6.53
N ILE A 6 9.08 9.74 5.72
CA ILE A 6 8.99 9.67 4.25
C ILE A 6 9.88 8.56 3.68
N ARG A 7 11.10 8.38 4.19
CA ARG A 7 11.97 7.29 3.71
C ARG A 7 11.35 5.92 3.94
N GLN A 8 10.88 5.66 5.16
CA GLN A 8 10.23 4.40 5.52
C GLN A 8 8.95 4.20 4.71
N ALA A 9 8.21 5.27 4.40
CA ALA A 9 7.04 5.20 3.55
C ALA A 9 7.39 4.82 2.10
N ILE A 10 8.43 5.42 1.52
CA ILE A 10 8.93 5.05 0.18
C ILE A 10 9.30 3.56 0.13
N GLU A 11 10.07 3.08 1.11
CA GLU A 11 10.47 1.67 1.20
C GLU A 11 9.24 0.74 1.37
N THR A 12 8.32 1.09 2.28
CA THR A 12 7.11 0.31 2.56
C THR A 12 6.17 0.25 1.35
N ILE A 13 5.93 1.39 0.69
CA ILE A 13 5.06 1.49 -0.47
C ILE A 13 5.65 0.67 -1.63
N TRP A 14 6.96 0.75 -1.84
CA TRP A 14 7.64 -0.05 -2.86
C TRP A 14 7.45 -1.55 -2.65
N GLU A 15 7.73 -2.04 -1.43
CA GLU A 15 7.56 -3.45 -1.08
C GLU A 15 6.09 -3.91 -1.19
N LEU A 16 5.14 -3.01 -0.88
CA LEU A 16 3.72 -3.29 -1.04
C LEU A 16 3.32 -3.36 -2.53
N ILE A 17 3.88 -2.49 -3.38
CA ILE A 17 3.66 -2.55 -4.84
C ILE A 17 4.16 -3.89 -5.39
N GLU A 18 5.35 -4.33 -5.02
CA GLU A 18 5.89 -5.64 -5.45
C GLU A 18 4.97 -6.81 -5.03
N ALA A 19 4.47 -6.79 -3.79
CA ALA A 19 3.53 -7.80 -3.30
C ALA A 19 2.19 -7.78 -4.08
N LEU A 20 1.69 -6.59 -4.41
CA LEU A 20 0.48 -6.41 -5.21
C LEU A 20 0.65 -6.90 -6.65
N GLU A 21 1.82 -6.71 -7.26
CA GLU A 21 2.11 -7.25 -8.59
C GLU A 21 2.03 -8.79 -8.59
N GLN A 22 2.62 -9.45 -7.59
CA GLN A 22 2.51 -10.90 -7.46
C GLN A 22 1.05 -11.33 -7.25
N ALA A 23 0.32 -10.64 -6.37
CA ALA A 23 -1.10 -10.91 -6.13
C ALA A 23 -1.95 -10.73 -7.40
N TYR A 24 -1.66 -9.71 -8.21
CA TYR A 24 -2.34 -9.46 -9.49
C TYR A 24 -2.14 -10.62 -10.47
N TRP A 25 -0.92 -11.15 -10.56
CA TRP A 25 -0.62 -12.28 -11.44
C TRP A 25 -1.27 -13.58 -10.97
N GLU A 26 -1.43 -13.78 -9.66
CA GLU A 26 -2.06 -14.97 -9.08
C GLU A 26 -3.59 -14.97 -9.13
N ALA A 27 -4.21 -13.80 -9.10
CA ALA A 27 -5.65 -13.63 -9.14
C ALA A 27 -6.28 -14.35 -10.34
N SER A 28 -7.26 -15.21 -10.05
CA SER A 28 -7.97 -16.04 -11.04
C SER A 28 -9.12 -15.33 -11.74
N GLU A 29 -9.70 -14.33 -11.07
CA GLU A 29 -10.91 -13.64 -11.49
C GLU A 29 -10.61 -12.21 -11.88
N MET A 30 -11.35 -11.70 -12.87
CA MET A 30 -11.19 -10.32 -13.35
C MET A 30 -11.45 -9.32 -12.22
N GLU A 31 -12.47 -9.56 -11.40
CA GLU A 31 -12.82 -8.67 -10.28
C GLU A 31 -11.67 -8.57 -9.25
N HIS A 32 -11.01 -9.68 -8.92
CA HIS A 32 -9.84 -9.67 -8.04
C HIS A 32 -8.66 -8.91 -8.65
N LYS A 33 -8.43 -9.08 -9.95
CA LYS A 33 -7.40 -8.32 -10.68
C LYS A 33 -7.70 -6.82 -10.65
N ASP A 34 -8.94 -6.42 -10.89
CA ASP A 34 -9.35 -5.01 -10.87
C ASP A 34 -9.16 -4.39 -9.48
N ARG A 35 -9.51 -5.12 -8.41
CA ARG A 35 -9.28 -4.67 -7.02
C ARG A 35 -7.80 -4.44 -6.75
N VAL A 36 -6.95 -5.42 -7.05
CA VAL A 36 -5.49 -5.31 -6.85
C VAL A 36 -4.91 -4.19 -7.69
N PHE A 37 -5.31 -4.10 -8.96
CA PHE A 37 -4.83 -3.09 -9.90
C PHE A 37 -5.20 -1.68 -9.44
N ASN A 38 -6.40 -1.47 -8.90
CA ASN A 38 -6.81 -0.18 -8.35
C ASN A 38 -5.88 0.25 -7.19
N VAL A 39 -5.60 -0.64 -6.24
CA VAL A 39 -4.66 -0.35 -5.14
C VAL A 39 -3.26 -0.06 -5.67
N LEU A 40 -2.79 -0.89 -6.59
CA LEU A 40 -1.48 -0.73 -7.22
C LEU A 40 -1.34 0.62 -7.93
N GLN A 41 -2.37 1.09 -8.64
CA GLN A 41 -2.37 2.40 -9.29
C GLN A 41 -2.33 3.55 -8.27
N ILE A 42 -3.08 3.45 -7.16
CA ILE A 42 -3.07 4.47 -6.11
C ILE A 42 -1.67 4.56 -5.49
N LEU A 43 -1.08 3.42 -5.11
CA LEU A 43 0.24 3.39 -4.49
C LEU A 43 1.36 3.83 -5.42
N ASN A 44 1.28 3.50 -6.72
CA ASN A 44 2.27 3.98 -7.69
C ASN A 44 2.24 5.52 -7.81
N ARG A 45 1.06 6.14 -7.77
CA ARG A 45 0.96 7.60 -7.76
C ARG A 45 1.57 8.18 -6.49
N GLU A 46 1.23 7.60 -5.34
CA GLU A 46 1.77 8.03 -4.05
C GLU A 46 3.29 7.94 -4.01
N TYR A 47 3.84 6.79 -4.42
CA TYR A 47 5.27 6.56 -4.55
C TYR A 47 5.94 7.62 -5.44
N MET A 48 5.34 7.93 -6.60
CA MET A 48 5.85 8.96 -7.49
C MET A 48 5.82 10.36 -6.88
N GLU A 49 4.82 10.71 -6.07
CA GLU A 49 4.83 12.00 -5.37
C GLU A 49 5.91 12.07 -4.29
N LEU A 50 6.08 11.00 -3.51
CA LEU A 50 7.13 10.95 -2.48
C LEU A 50 8.53 11.05 -3.08
N LEU A 51 8.76 10.45 -4.25
CA LEU A 51 10.04 10.57 -4.96
C LEU A 51 10.35 11.98 -5.49
N LYS A 52 9.36 12.89 -5.54
CA LYS A 52 9.60 14.31 -5.90
C LYS A 52 10.12 15.13 -4.73
N LEU A 53 9.99 14.62 -3.50
CA LEU A 53 10.48 15.30 -2.31
C LEU A 53 12.01 15.30 -2.29
N SER A 54 12.60 16.30 -1.62
CA SER A 54 14.06 16.32 -1.46
C SER A 54 14.48 15.17 -0.56
N VAL A 55 15.62 14.53 -0.86
CA VAL A 55 16.22 13.53 0.05
C VAL A 55 16.49 14.11 1.44
N GLN A 56 16.70 15.43 1.53
CA GLN A 56 16.84 16.12 2.80
C GLN A 56 15.56 16.09 3.63
N ASP A 57 14.39 16.00 3.00
CA ASP A 57 13.08 15.99 3.65
C ASP A 57 12.67 14.57 4.10
N HIS A 58 13.42 13.54 3.73
CA HIS A 58 13.07 12.14 3.99
C HIS A 58 12.97 11.75 5.48
N HIS A 59 13.43 12.62 6.39
CA HIS A 59 13.34 12.42 7.83
C HIS A 59 12.06 12.98 8.44
N PHE A 60 11.28 13.78 7.70
CA PHE A 60 9.98 14.25 8.15
C PHE A 60 8.94 13.14 8.13
N ASP A 61 7.92 13.32 8.95
CA ASP A 61 6.77 12.42 9.05
C ASP A 61 6.09 12.29 7.68
N TYR A 62 5.68 11.06 7.37
CA TYR A 62 4.94 10.73 6.17
C TYR A 62 3.47 11.13 6.32
N GLU A 63 2.96 11.84 5.32
CA GLU A 63 1.54 12.15 5.13
C GLU A 63 1.13 11.76 3.71
N VAL A 64 -0.10 11.28 3.56
CA VAL A 64 -0.59 10.84 2.24
C VAL A 64 -0.77 12.04 1.31
N ILE A 65 -0.11 12.03 0.15
CA ILE A 65 -0.12 13.17 -0.79
C ILE A 65 -1.22 13.04 -1.85
N THR A 66 -1.38 11.84 -2.44
CA THR A 66 -2.16 11.66 -3.68
C THR A 66 -3.64 11.37 -3.49
N ALA A 67 -4.04 10.87 -2.32
CA ALA A 67 -5.41 10.48 -2.03
C ALA A 67 -5.87 11.10 -0.72
N ALA A 68 -7.12 11.58 -0.68
CA ALA A 68 -7.76 11.84 0.60
C ALA A 68 -7.76 10.52 1.41
N PRO A 69 -7.16 10.46 2.61
CA PRO A 69 -7.03 9.22 3.40
C PRO A 69 -8.34 8.46 3.61
N GLY A 70 -9.47 9.19 3.61
CA GLY A 70 -10.82 8.62 3.66
C GLY A 70 -11.17 7.65 2.52
N HIS A 71 -10.47 7.70 1.37
CA HIS A 71 -10.69 6.78 0.24
C HIS A 71 -9.65 5.66 0.18
N LEU A 72 -8.43 5.89 0.67
CA LEU A 72 -7.33 4.92 0.65
C LEU A 72 -7.54 3.80 1.69
N LEU A 73 -7.88 4.16 2.93
CA LEU A 73 -8.05 3.20 4.01
C LEU A 73 -9.14 2.15 3.75
N PRO A 74 -10.34 2.51 3.25
CA PRO A 74 -11.37 1.51 2.93
C PRO A 74 -10.90 0.52 1.86
N VAL A 75 -10.19 0.99 0.83
CA VAL A 75 -9.71 0.16 -0.27
C VAL A 75 -8.63 -0.82 0.20
N LEU A 76 -7.67 -0.35 1.01
CA LEU A 76 -6.64 -1.22 1.60
C LEU A 76 -7.24 -2.27 2.55
N ARG A 77 -8.22 -1.88 3.37
CA ARG A 77 -8.93 -2.80 4.27
C ARG A 77 -9.79 -3.80 3.52
N ASP A 78 -10.42 -3.40 2.42
CA ASP A 78 -11.16 -4.33 1.56
C ASP A 78 -10.23 -5.39 0.96
N LEU A 79 -9.08 -4.96 0.42
CA LEU A 79 -8.10 -5.89 -0.14
C LEU A 79 -7.56 -6.85 0.93
N SER A 80 -7.27 -6.35 2.14
CA SER A 80 -6.82 -7.19 3.25
C SER A 80 -7.84 -8.26 3.64
N LYS A 81 -9.15 -7.97 3.57
CA LYS A 81 -10.21 -8.96 3.85
C LYS A 81 -10.33 -10.03 2.77
N HIS A 82 -9.98 -9.69 1.52
CA HIS A 82 -10.12 -10.56 0.35
C HIS A 82 -8.79 -11.17 -0.10
N SER A 83 -7.69 -10.98 0.63
CA SER A 83 -6.35 -11.51 0.33
C SER A 83 -6.37 -13.01 0.02
N ASN A 84 -7.20 -13.78 0.73
CA ASN A 84 -7.40 -15.22 0.52
C ASN A 84 -7.99 -15.59 -0.84
N ALA A 85 -8.86 -14.75 -1.39
CA ALA A 85 -9.49 -14.98 -2.69
C ALA A 85 -8.61 -14.46 -3.84
N VAL A 86 -7.78 -13.47 -3.55
CA VAL A 86 -6.84 -12.84 -4.50
C VAL A 86 -5.58 -13.69 -4.69
N CYS A 87 -4.94 -14.11 -3.60
CA CYS A 87 -3.66 -14.82 -3.62
C CYS A 87 -3.87 -16.34 -3.51
N ARG A 88 -3.33 -17.09 -4.48
CA ARG A 88 -3.41 -18.56 -4.43
C ARG A 88 -2.27 -19.18 -3.63
N ARG A 89 -1.09 -18.56 -3.66
CA ARG A 89 0.08 -19.03 -2.91
C ARG A 89 0.08 -18.43 -1.52
N LEU A 90 0.32 -19.28 -0.52
CA LEU A 90 0.44 -18.89 0.88
C LEU A 90 1.50 -17.80 1.09
N SER A 91 2.67 -17.94 0.46
CA SER A 91 3.77 -16.98 0.57
C SER A 91 3.41 -15.58 0.09
N THR A 92 2.70 -15.48 -1.03
CA THR A 92 2.26 -14.21 -1.62
C THR A 92 1.23 -13.53 -0.73
N ARG A 93 0.32 -14.33 -0.16
CA ARG A 93 -0.68 -13.85 0.79
C ARG A 93 -0.03 -13.29 2.06
N GLU A 94 0.89 -14.05 2.67
CA GLU A 94 1.57 -13.63 3.90
C GLU A 94 2.34 -12.32 3.69
N GLN A 95 3.08 -12.22 2.58
CA GLN A 95 3.79 -10.99 2.22
C GLN A 95 2.81 -9.83 2.02
N LEU A 96 1.73 -10.02 1.26
CA LEU A 96 0.74 -8.97 1.02
C LEU A 96 0.07 -8.50 2.32
N GLU A 97 -0.34 -9.43 3.18
CA GLU A 97 -1.01 -9.11 4.45
C GLU A 97 -0.08 -8.37 5.41
N GLU A 98 1.17 -8.81 5.54
CA GLU A 98 2.18 -8.16 6.37
C GLU A 98 2.38 -6.70 5.93
N ARG A 99 2.61 -6.47 4.63
CA ARG A 99 2.83 -5.13 4.08
C ARG A 99 1.58 -4.24 4.15
N LEU A 100 0.39 -4.81 3.92
CA LEU A 100 -0.86 -4.08 4.08
C LEU A 100 -1.06 -3.62 5.53
N VAL A 101 -0.78 -4.47 6.53
CA VAL A 101 -0.92 -4.10 7.94
C VAL A 101 0.01 -2.96 8.33
N VAL A 102 1.28 -3.02 7.88
CA VAL A 102 2.26 -1.95 8.14
C VAL A 102 1.78 -0.62 7.55
N TYR A 103 1.38 -0.63 6.27
CA TYR A 103 0.96 0.60 5.59
C TYR A 103 -0.38 1.15 6.11
N ILE A 104 -1.35 0.29 6.42
CA ILE A 104 -2.64 0.71 7.00
C ILE A 104 -2.43 1.40 8.34
N ARG A 105 -1.49 0.93 9.18
CA ARG A 105 -1.18 1.60 10.46
C ARG A 105 -0.61 3.00 10.23
N ALA A 106 0.36 3.14 9.32
CA ALA A 106 0.95 4.42 8.99
C ALA A 106 -0.09 5.45 8.50
N VAL A 107 -1.04 5.03 7.67
CA VAL A 107 -2.10 5.91 7.14
C VAL A 107 -3.22 6.15 8.16
N ALA A 108 -3.49 5.21 9.07
CA ALA A 108 -4.58 5.33 10.05
C ALA A 108 -4.22 6.20 11.26
N ASP A 109 -2.91 6.36 11.55
CA ASP A 109 -2.40 7.20 12.63
C ASP A 109 -2.27 8.69 12.21
N ASP A 110 -2.63 9.04 10.95
CA ASP A 110 -2.68 10.42 10.45
C ASP A 110 -3.82 11.21 11.15
N PRO A 111 -3.50 12.21 11.99
CA PRO A 111 -4.47 13.00 12.70
C PRO A 111 -4.94 14.16 11.81
N HIS A 112 -5.92 13.90 10.94
CA HIS A 112 -6.68 15.00 10.33
C HIS A 112 -7.40 15.85 11.38
#